data_AF-A0A0H5P9U4-F1
#
_entry.id   AF-A0A0H5P9U4-F1
#
_cell.length_a   1.000
_cell.length_b   1.000
_cell.length_c   1.000
_cell.angle_alpha   90.00
_cell.angle_beta   90.00
_cell.angle_gamma   90.00
#
_symmetry.space_group_name_H-M   'P 1'
#
loop_
_entity.id
_entity.type
_entity.pdbx_description
1 polymer ?
#
loop_
_entity_poly.entity_id
_entity_poly.type
_entity_poly.pdbx_seq_one_letter_code
_entity_poly.pdbx_strand_id
1 'polypeptide(L)'
;MERTGFLLDLEYTKGLSARLRAEEEEAAFHALAFFGVESVNSTEQVADALEDLGVKIPGRTTTGKRKVDKALLESIATDDPPIGSPAHLAAAVIEAKRARKWRTTWIDGFLSGADSAGRVHPSINHLRARTARMSITGIPAQTLPSGDWMVRRCFIADPGQTIVSVDYKAQELRVLAALSGDPTMREAFATDADLHQMTADASGVDRKIGKMVNFAYVYGSGPRNIAEQGGITVAVAKRVIEGFEARYPRVKDLSVKLQAEARQTGRIITPTGRRLPVDRDRAYSALNYMIQSTSRDVTCRGLIRLHDAGFTPYLRLPVHDEVVASVPITKAEWGAREIARLMRMNFRGVDIDTDPEVYGPSWGHGYMKG
;
A
#
# COMPACT_ATOMS: atom_id res chain seq x y z
N MET A 1 10.73 9.06 16.82
CA MET A 1 9.47 8.59 16.22
C MET A 1 8.52 8.07 17.28
N GLU A 2 8.63 6.83 17.79
CA GLU A 2 7.67 6.27 18.76
C GLU A 2 7.46 7.19 19.98
N ARG A 3 8.55 7.61 20.64
CA ARG A 3 8.50 8.56 21.77
C ARG A 3 7.98 9.95 21.40
N THR A 4 8.27 10.41 20.19
CA THR A 4 7.86 11.73 19.70
C THR A 4 6.35 11.77 19.41
N GLY A 5 5.79 10.65 18.97
CA GLY A 5 4.40 10.55 18.53
C GLY A 5 4.09 11.43 17.33
N PHE A 6 2.82 11.42 16.93
CA PHE A 6 2.27 12.29 15.89
C PHE A 6 1.07 13.03 16.47
N LEU A 7 1.08 14.35 16.38
CA LEU A 7 0.00 15.21 16.88
C LEU A 7 -1.30 14.94 16.13
N LEU A 8 -2.35 14.69 16.90
CA LEU A 8 -3.71 14.43 16.44
C LEU A 8 -4.54 15.70 16.56
N ASP A 9 -5.25 16.06 15.49
CA ASP A 9 -6.30 17.08 15.51
C ASP A 9 -7.54 16.50 16.18
N LEU A 10 -7.59 16.58 17.51
CA LEU A 10 -8.63 15.94 18.33
C LEU A 10 -10.05 16.38 17.94
N GLU A 11 -10.24 17.65 17.59
CA GLU A 11 -11.55 18.18 17.20
C GLU A 11 -11.99 17.56 15.87
N TYR A 12 -11.14 17.64 14.85
CA TYR A 12 -11.41 17.04 13.55
C TYR A 12 -11.62 15.54 13.66
N THR A 13 -10.77 14.81 14.40
CA THR A 13 -10.87 13.36 14.53
C THR A 13 -12.15 12.93 15.25
N LYS A 14 -12.59 13.66 16.29
CA LYS A 14 -13.89 13.40 16.95
C LYS A 14 -15.05 13.66 16.00
N GLY A 15 -15.04 14.78 15.28
CA GLY A 15 -16.04 15.09 14.27
C GLY A 15 -16.11 14.03 13.17
N LEU A 16 -14.95 13.55 12.71
CA LEU A 16 -14.87 12.48 11.71
C LEU A 16 -15.42 11.15 12.24
N SER A 17 -15.14 10.77 13.50
CA SER A 17 -15.72 9.57 14.10
C SER A 17 -17.24 9.65 14.16
N ALA A 18 -17.79 10.78 14.60
CA ALA A 18 -19.24 11.01 14.67
C ALA A 18 -19.90 10.96 13.27
N ARG A 19 -19.28 11.58 12.27
CA ARG A 19 -19.78 11.57 10.89
C ARG A 19 -19.77 10.15 10.29
N LEU A 20 -18.68 9.41 10.45
CA LEU A 20 -18.60 8.02 9.99
C LEU A 20 -19.60 7.11 10.72
N ARG A 21 -19.90 7.40 11.99
CA ARG A 21 -20.94 6.67 12.72
C ARG A 21 -22.32 6.94 12.14
N ALA A 22 -22.65 8.20 11.86
CA ALA A 22 -23.92 8.57 11.22
C ALA A 22 -24.06 7.91 9.84
N GLU A 23 -23.00 7.95 9.00
CA GLU A 23 -22.96 7.26 7.70
C GLU A 23 -23.20 5.75 7.84
N GLU A 24 -22.57 5.11 8.83
CA GLU A 24 -22.76 3.68 9.12
C GLU A 24 -24.21 3.37 9.53
N GLU A 25 -24.78 4.17 10.43
CA GLU A 25 -26.14 3.98 10.94
C GLU A 25 -27.19 4.22 9.86
N GLU A 26 -27.03 5.25 9.02
CA GLU A 26 -27.90 5.54 7.88
C GLU A 26 -27.86 4.41 6.85
N ALA A 27 -26.69 4.00 6.40
CA ALA A 27 -26.57 2.93 5.41
C ALA A 27 -27.07 1.58 5.96
N ALA A 28 -26.84 1.29 7.24
CA ALA A 28 -27.41 0.10 7.89
C ALA A 28 -28.94 0.17 7.99
N PHE A 29 -29.50 1.36 8.25
CA PHE A 29 -30.95 1.58 8.25
C PHE A 29 -31.55 1.30 6.88
N HIS A 30 -30.93 1.75 5.79
CA HIS A 30 -31.38 1.42 4.44
C HIS A 30 -31.39 -0.10 4.18
N ALA A 31 -30.34 -0.81 4.60
CA ALA A 31 -30.26 -2.26 4.47
C ALA A 31 -31.38 -2.98 5.24
N LEU A 32 -31.70 -2.50 6.45
CA LEU A 32 -32.77 -3.06 7.28
C LEU A 32 -34.16 -2.73 6.73
N ALA A 33 -34.44 -1.45 6.50
CA ALA A 33 -35.79 -0.94 6.20
C ALA A 33 -36.32 -1.44 4.85
N PHE A 34 -35.45 -1.58 3.84
CA PHE A 34 -35.86 -1.97 2.49
C PHE A 34 -35.64 -3.45 2.17
N PHE A 35 -34.78 -4.14 2.92
CA PHE A 35 -34.35 -5.51 2.58
C PHE A 35 -34.36 -6.49 3.76
N GLY A 36 -34.73 -6.07 4.96
CA GLY A 36 -34.77 -6.93 6.15
C GLY A 36 -33.39 -7.37 6.65
N VAL A 37 -32.30 -6.72 6.21
CA VAL A 37 -30.94 -7.07 6.62
C VAL A 37 -30.61 -6.37 7.94
N GLU A 38 -30.75 -7.10 9.05
CA GLU A 38 -30.46 -6.59 10.41
C GLU A 38 -28.96 -6.28 10.63
N SER A 39 -28.08 -7.03 9.96
CA SER A 39 -26.65 -6.83 10.06
C SER A 39 -25.99 -6.93 8.70
N VAL A 40 -25.55 -5.78 8.18
CA VAL A 40 -24.73 -5.68 6.97
C VAL A 40 -23.41 -6.46 7.07
N ASN A 41 -22.96 -6.80 8.29
CA ASN A 41 -21.78 -7.61 8.54
C ASN A 41 -22.07 -9.13 8.45
N SER A 42 -23.34 -9.53 8.45
CA SER A 42 -23.75 -10.93 8.23
C SER A 42 -23.75 -11.23 6.74
N THR A 43 -22.70 -11.93 6.28
CA THR A 43 -22.59 -12.38 4.88
C THR A 43 -23.82 -13.15 4.41
N GLU A 44 -24.43 -13.95 5.28
CA GLU A 44 -25.56 -14.79 4.90
C GLU A 44 -26.86 -13.98 4.81
N GLN A 45 -27.13 -13.02 5.70
CA GLN A 45 -28.30 -12.14 5.57
C GLN A 45 -28.23 -11.29 4.29
N VAL A 46 -27.05 -10.75 3.98
CA VAL A 46 -26.85 -10.00 2.73
C VAL A 46 -27.02 -10.92 1.51
N ALA A 47 -26.55 -12.17 1.60
CA ALA A 47 -26.70 -13.15 0.53
C ALA A 47 -28.17 -13.51 0.29
N ASP A 48 -28.93 -13.80 1.37
CA ASP A 48 -30.37 -14.08 1.31
C ASP A 48 -31.10 -12.95 0.59
N ALA A 49 -30.91 -11.70 1.03
CA ALA A 49 -31.55 -10.54 0.44
C ALA A 49 -31.14 -10.29 -1.03
N LEU A 50 -29.88 -10.54 -1.41
CA LEU A 50 -29.45 -10.45 -2.81
C LEU A 50 -30.13 -11.50 -3.70
N GLU A 51 -30.24 -12.74 -3.21
CA GLU A 51 -30.89 -13.84 -3.94
C GLU A 51 -32.41 -13.60 -4.09
N ASP A 52 -33.07 -13.07 -3.05
CA ASP A 52 -34.48 -12.65 -3.09
C ASP A 52 -34.74 -11.56 -4.13
N LEU A 53 -33.75 -10.70 -4.38
CA LEU A 53 -33.77 -9.69 -5.44
C LEU A 53 -33.31 -10.23 -6.81
N GLY A 54 -33.08 -11.53 -6.93
CA GLY A 54 -32.74 -12.21 -8.20
C GLY A 54 -31.25 -12.20 -8.56
N VAL A 55 -30.35 -11.82 -7.65
CA VAL A 55 -28.90 -11.82 -7.91
C VAL A 55 -28.34 -13.23 -7.77
N LYS A 56 -27.64 -13.70 -8.81
CA LYS A 56 -26.93 -14.99 -8.76
C LYS A 56 -25.57 -14.84 -8.10
N ILE A 57 -25.39 -15.47 -6.93
CA ILE A 57 -24.10 -15.49 -6.23
C ILE A 57 -23.15 -16.48 -6.92
N PRO A 58 -21.90 -16.08 -7.24
CA PRO A 58 -21.00 -16.84 -8.12
C PRO A 58 -20.42 -18.11 -7.48
N GLY A 59 -20.60 -18.30 -6.17
CA GLY A 59 -20.13 -19.50 -5.49
C GLY A 59 -20.04 -19.35 -3.97
N ARG A 60 -19.19 -20.17 -3.36
CA ARG A 60 -18.94 -20.20 -1.92
C ARG A 60 -17.46 -20.01 -1.61
N THR A 61 -17.18 -19.52 -0.41
CA THR A 61 -15.82 -19.39 0.14
C THR A 61 -15.29 -20.75 0.59
N THR A 62 -13.99 -20.83 0.90
CA THR A 62 -13.36 -22.04 1.48
C THR A 62 -14.02 -22.48 2.80
N THR A 63 -14.63 -21.54 3.53
CA THR A 63 -15.38 -21.79 4.76
C THR A 63 -16.85 -22.17 4.53
N GLY A 64 -17.28 -22.34 3.28
CA GLY A 64 -18.65 -22.75 2.93
C GLY A 64 -19.69 -21.63 2.85
N LYS A 65 -19.38 -20.41 3.33
CA LYS A 65 -20.28 -19.24 3.20
C LYS A 65 -20.46 -18.79 1.77
N ARG A 66 -21.61 -18.20 1.43
CA ARG A 66 -21.86 -17.60 0.10
C ARG A 66 -20.86 -16.48 -0.19
N LYS A 67 -20.36 -16.41 -1.43
CA LYS A 67 -19.28 -15.50 -1.83
C LYS A 67 -19.83 -14.10 -2.13
N VAL A 68 -20.19 -13.38 -1.07
CA VAL A 68 -20.58 -11.95 -1.13
C VAL A 68 -19.37 -11.10 -0.76
N ASP A 69 -18.44 -10.99 -1.70
CA ASP A 69 -17.23 -10.19 -1.55
C ASP A 69 -17.41 -8.78 -2.13
N LYS A 70 -16.37 -7.95 -1.94
CA LYS A 70 -16.36 -6.57 -2.43
C LYS A 70 -16.54 -6.50 -3.95
N ALA A 71 -15.95 -7.43 -4.70
CA ALA A 71 -16.03 -7.46 -6.16
C ALA A 71 -17.46 -7.74 -6.65
N LEU A 72 -18.18 -8.67 -6.02
CA LEU A 72 -19.59 -8.90 -6.32
C LEU A 72 -20.42 -7.64 -6.05
N LEU A 73 -20.28 -7.04 -4.86
CA LEU A 73 -21.04 -5.86 -4.48
C LEU A 73 -20.75 -4.68 -5.41
N GLU A 74 -19.49 -4.43 -5.76
CA GLU A 74 -19.10 -3.37 -6.71
C GLU A 74 -19.61 -3.63 -8.14
N SER A 75 -19.78 -4.90 -8.55
CA SER A 75 -20.35 -5.22 -9.86
C SER A 75 -21.86 -4.97 -9.96
N ILE A 76 -22.54 -4.84 -8.82
CA ILE A 76 -23.99 -4.62 -8.72
C ILE A 76 -24.29 -3.16 -8.41
N ALA A 77 -23.43 -2.50 -7.63
CA ALA A 77 -23.59 -1.10 -7.26
C ALA A 77 -23.55 -0.20 -8.51
N THR A 78 -24.42 0.81 -8.51
CA THR A 78 -24.47 1.84 -9.54
C THR A 78 -24.48 3.21 -8.89
N ASP A 79 -24.08 4.23 -9.63
CA ASP A 79 -24.31 5.61 -9.23
C ASP A 79 -25.82 5.86 -9.22
N ASP A 80 -26.33 6.39 -8.11
CA ASP A 80 -27.76 6.62 -7.84
C ASP A 80 -28.65 5.36 -7.99
N PRO A 81 -28.53 4.38 -7.09
CA PRO A 81 -29.25 3.12 -7.21
C PRO A 81 -30.75 3.31 -6.94
N PRO A 82 -31.64 2.76 -7.78
CA PRO A 82 -33.08 2.80 -7.52
C PRO A 82 -33.43 2.17 -6.17
N ILE A 83 -34.28 2.83 -5.38
CA ILE A 83 -34.70 2.33 -4.06
C ILE A 83 -35.32 0.94 -4.20
N GLY A 84 -34.92 0.02 -3.31
CA GLY A 84 -35.35 -1.38 -3.31
C GLY A 84 -34.69 -2.28 -4.35
N SER A 85 -33.75 -1.77 -5.16
CA SER A 85 -33.00 -2.59 -6.13
C SER A 85 -31.80 -3.33 -5.48
N PRO A 86 -31.24 -4.36 -6.16
CA PRO A 86 -29.96 -4.95 -5.77
C PRO A 86 -28.82 -3.94 -5.64
N ALA A 87 -28.78 -2.93 -6.51
CA ALA A 87 -27.77 -1.88 -6.49
C ALA A 87 -27.87 -1.04 -5.20
N HIS A 88 -29.09 -0.81 -4.72
CA HIS A 88 -29.34 -0.08 -3.47
C HIS A 88 -28.85 -0.87 -2.25
N LEU A 89 -29.15 -2.17 -2.19
CA LEU A 89 -28.61 -3.04 -1.13
C LEU A 89 -27.08 -3.10 -1.19
N ALA A 90 -26.50 -3.25 -2.38
CA ALA A 90 -25.06 -3.32 -2.55
C ALA A 90 -24.37 -2.03 -2.08
N ALA A 91 -24.88 -0.87 -2.49
CA ALA A 91 -24.39 0.44 -2.06
C ALA A 91 -24.48 0.61 -0.54
N ALA A 92 -25.63 0.31 0.06
CA ALA A 92 -25.83 0.39 1.51
C ALA A 92 -24.84 -0.50 2.28
N VAL A 93 -24.63 -1.75 1.84
CA VAL A 93 -23.68 -2.66 2.48
C VAL A 93 -22.24 -2.19 2.31
N ILE A 94 -21.86 -1.68 1.13
CA ILE A 94 -20.51 -1.13 0.87
C ILE A 94 -20.25 0.06 1.80
N GLU A 95 -21.15 1.03 1.83
CA GLU A 95 -20.99 2.26 2.62
C GLU A 95 -20.96 1.96 4.12
N ALA A 96 -21.89 1.16 4.64
CA ALA A 96 -21.90 0.80 6.04
C ALA A 96 -20.59 0.07 6.46
N LYS A 97 -20.10 -0.87 5.63
CA LYS A 97 -18.83 -1.56 5.90
C LYS A 97 -17.63 -0.63 5.79
N ARG A 98 -17.61 0.30 4.82
CA ARG A 98 -16.55 1.30 4.65
C ARG A 98 -16.49 2.20 5.88
N ALA A 99 -17.61 2.84 6.22
CA ALA A 99 -17.70 3.78 7.34
C ALA A 99 -17.32 3.12 8.67
N ARG A 100 -17.88 1.94 8.96
CA ARG A 100 -17.52 1.13 10.13
C ARG A 100 -16.04 0.80 10.17
N LYS A 101 -15.48 0.31 9.06
CA LYS A 101 -14.05 -0.06 8.98
C LYS A 101 -13.19 1.15 9.26
N TRP A 102 -13.45 2.29 8.63
CA TRP A 102 -12.65 3.49 8.79
C TRP A 102 -12.69 4.00 10.23
N ARG A 103 -13.88 4.05 10.81
CA ARG A 103 -14.10 4.47 12.19
C ARG A 103 -13.40 3.55 13.19
N THR A 104 -13.70 2.26 13.16
CA THR A 104 -13.22 1.29 14.16
C THR A 104 -11.77 0.89 13.98
N THR A 105 -11.27 0.78 12.75
CA THR A 105 -9.89 0.36 12.47
C THR A 105 -8.90 1.49 12.72
N TRP A 106 -9.31 2.75 12.50
CA TRP A 106 -8.40 3.89 12.52
C TRP A 106 -8.86 4.97 13.49
N ILE A 107 -9.99 5.62 13.24
CA ILE A 107 -10.35 6.86 13.93
C ILE A 107 -10.50 6.66 15.45
N ASP A 108 -11.26 5.65 15.87
CA ASP A 108 -11.48 5.34 17.29
C ASP A 108 -10.18 4.86 17.96
N GLY A 109 -9.33 4.16 17.20
CA GLY A 109 -7.99 3.77 17.63
C GLY A 109 -7.06 4.96 17.87
N PHE A 110 -7.13 5.99 17.02
CA PHE A 110 -6.36 7.22 17.20
C PHE A 110 -6.81 7.99 18.44
N LEU A 111 -8.13 8.12 18.62
CA LEU A 111 -8.70 8.84 19.76
C LEU A 111 -8.37 8.15 21.09
N SER A 112 -8.50 6.83 21.15
CA SER A 112 -8.19 6.05 22.36
C SER A 112 -6.68 5.91 22.63
N GLY A 113 -5.86 5.97 21.57
CA GLY A 113 -4.40 5.89 21.66
C GLY A 113 -3.69 7.23 21.83
N ALA A 114 -4.42 8.35 21.86
CA ALA A 114 -3.84 9.67 22.07
C ALA A 114 -3.44 9.88 23.54
N ASP A 115 -2.26 10.44 23.79
CA ASP A 115 -1.80 10.85 25.11
C ASP A 115 -2.46 12.16 25.58
N SER A 116 -2.10 12.64 26.77
CA SER A 116 -2.62 13.89 27.33
C SER A 116 -2.20 15.14 26.55
N ALA A 117 -1.17 15.05 25.71
CA ALA A 117 -0.72 16.11 24.81
C ALA A 117 -1.35 15.97 23.41
N GLY A 118 -2.29 15.05 23.21
CA GLY A 118 -2.96 14.81 21.93
C GLY A 118 -2.08 14.11 20.90
N ARG A 119 -1.04 13.38 21.32
CA ARG A 119 -0.14 12.64 20.43
C ARG A 119 -0.48 11.16 20.41
N VAL A 120 -0.51 10.58 19.21
CA VAL A 120 -0.59 9.13 19.04
C VAL A 120 0.82 8.57 18.86
N HIS A 121 1.17 7.57 19.63
CA HIS A 121 2.50 6.97 19.61
C HIS A 121 2.50 5.69 18.77
N PRO A 122 3.16 5.66 17.60
CA PRO A 122 3.24 4.44 16.81
C PRO A 122 4.15 3.41 17.49
N SER A 123 3.86 2.13 17.28
CA SER A 123 4.80 1.04 17.57
C SER A 123 5.29 0.44 16.26
N ILE A 124 6.60 0.52 16.04
CA ILE A 124 7.28 0.15 14.79
C ILE A 124 7.98 -1.19 15.01
N ASN A 125 7.35 -2.26 14.54
CA ASN A 125 7.89 -3.61 14.66
C ASN A 125 8.81 -3.90 13.47
N HIS A 126 10.11 -4.00 13.73
CA HIS A 126 11.12 -4.10 12.67
C HIS A 126 11.28 -5.49 12.04
N LEU A 127 10.72 -6.56 12.62
CA LEU A 127 10.97 -7.96 12.21
C LEU A 127 9.69 -8.81 12.11
N ARG A 128 8.54 -8.20 11.77
CA ARG A 128 7.26 -8.93 11.78
C ARG A 128 7.04 -9.81 10.54
N ALA A 129 7.41 -9.32 9.36
CA ALA A 129 7.24 -10.07 8.11
C ALA A 129 8.43 -11.00 7.84
N ARG A 130 8.20 -12.09 7.10
CA ARG A 130 9.29 -12.96 6.62
C ARG A 130 10.31 -12.23 5.75
N THR A 131 9.89 -11.15 5.09
CA THR A 131 10.74 -10.25 4.29
C THR A 131 11.42 -9.16 5.11
N ALA A 132 11.29 -9.20 6.45
CA ALA A 132 11.77 -8.18 7.37
C ALA A 132 11.19 -6.77 7.15
N ARG A 133 10.07 -6.65 6.39
CA ARG A 133 9.29 -5.42 6.32
C ARG A 133 8.82 -5.00 7.72
N MET A 134 8.87 -3.70 7.97
CA MET A 134 8.35 -3.10 9.19
C MET A 134 6.83 -3.21 9.20
N SER A 135 6.26 -3.35 10.39
CA SER A 135 4.81 -3.15 10.58
C SER A 135 4.56 -2.09 11.64
N ILE A 136 3.61 -1.21 11.39
CA ILE A 136 3.26 -0.13 12.32
C ILE A 136 1.87 -0.38 12.91
N THR A 137 1.77 -0.28 14.25
CA THR A 137 0.51 -0.26 14.99
C THR A 137 0.37 1.07 15.76
N GLY A 138 -0.82 1.33 16.31
CA GLY A 138 -1.18 2.64 16.89
C GLY A 138 -1.57 3.64 15.81
N ILE A 139 -0.67 3.89 14.86
CA ILE A 139 -0.97 4.59 13.61
C ILE A 139 -0.68 3.62 12.46
N PRO A 140 -1.62 2.74 12.05
CA PRO A 140 -1.38 1.74 11.02
C PRO A 140 -1.41 2.40 9.63
N ALA A 141 -0.52 3.37 9.43
CA ALA A 141 -0.35 4.19 8.22
C ALA A 141 -0.27 3.34 6.95
N GLN A 142 0.32 2.15 7.07
CA GLN A 142 0.50 1.18 5.98
C GLN A 142 -0.82 0.61 5.42
N THR A 143 -1.92 0.70 6.18
CA THR A 143 -3.24 0.15 5.79
C THR A 143 -4.31 1.21 5.58
N LEU A 144 -3.97 2.50 5.71
CA LEU A 144 -4.91 3.59 5.44
C LEU A 144 -5.45 3.51 4.02
N PRO A 145 -6.68 4.01 3.75
CA PRO A 145 -7.25 3.97 2.41
C PRO A 145 -6.32 4.69 1.44
N SER A 146 -6.04 4.05 0.30
CA SER A 146 -5.23 4.69 -0.75
C SER A 146 -5.99 5.89 -1.31
N GLY A 147 -5.31 7.04 -1.47
CA GLY A 147 -5.88 8.26 -2.05
C GLY A 147 -6.82 9.06 -1.16
N ASP A 148 -7.33 8.50 -0.05
CA ASP A 148 -8.20 9.26 0.85
C ASP A 148 -7.39 10.15 1.81
N TRP A 149 -7.73 11.45 1.80
CA TRP A 149 -7.09 12.44 2.66
C TRP A 149 -7.70 12.50 4.06
N MET A 150 -8.95 12.05 4.25
CA MET A 150 -9.76 12.33 5.43
C MET A 150 -9.18 11.68 6.68
N VAL A 151 -8.76 10.42 6.56
CA VAL A 151 -8.13 9.71 7.70
C VAL A 151 -6.75 10.29 7.99
N ARG A 152 -5.96 10.60 6.95
CA ARG A 152 -4.62 11.20 7.11
C ARG A 152 -4.68 12.62 7.68
N ARG A 153 -5.74 13.38 7.41
CA ARG A 153 -5.98 14.74 7.93
C ARG A 153 -6.09 14.76 9.46
N CYS A 154 -6.39 13.64 10.10
CA CYS A 154 -6.33 13.54 11.56
C CYS A 154 -4.96 13.94 12.12
N PHE A 155 -3.87 13.72 11.38
CA PHE A 155 -2.52 14.01 11.85
C PHE A 155 -2.00 15.34 11.32
N ILE A 156 -1.64 16.23 12.24
CA ILE A 156 -1.22 17.62 11.97
C ILE A 156 0.24 17.87 12.33
N ALA A 157 0.81 18.91 11.73
CA ALA A 157 2.14 19.38 12.10
C ALA A 157 2.16 19.91 13.54
N ASP A 158 3.32 19.85 14.17
CA ASP A 158 3.53 20.50 15.47
C ASP A 158 3.39 22.03 15.33
N PRO A 159 3.10 22.77 16.42
CA PRO A 159 3.00 24.22 16.38
C PRO A 159 4.24 24.89 15.76
N GLY A 160 4.03 25.81 14.81
CA GLY A 160 5.09 26.48 14.07
C GLY A 160 5.81 25.61 13.01
N GLN A 161 5.31 24.40 12.77
CA GLN A 161 5.86 23.45 11.81
C GLN A 161 4.89 23.16 10.67
N THR A 162 5.39 22.47 9.65
CA THR A 162 4.62 21.95 8.52
C THR A 162 4.97 20.48 8.30
N ILE A 163 4.05 19.73 7.72
CA ILE A 163 4.31 18.37 7.25
C ILE A 163 5.08 18.42 5.94
N VAL A 164 6.13 17.60 5.89
CA VAL A 164 6.84 17.22 4.68
C VAL A 164 6.79 15.71 4.56
N SER A 165 6.68 15.23 3.32
CA SER A 165 6.77 13.83 2.98
C SER A 165 7.88 13.64 1.97
N VAL A 166 8.64 12.56 2.13
CA VAL A 166 9.69 12.18 1.19
C VAL A 166 9.54 10.70 0.90
N ASP A 167 9.21 10.37 -0.35
CA ASP A 167 9.05 8.99 -0.82
C ASP A 167 10.20 8.61 -1.76
N TYR A 168 10.49 7.32 -1.92
CA TYR A 168 11.43 6.84 -2.94
C TYR A 168 10.72 6.65 -4.29
N LYS A 169 11.38 7.07 -5.37
CA LYS A 169 10.85 6.94 -6.73
C LYS A 169 11.01 5.51 -7.23
N ALA A 170 9.93 4.73 -7.20
CA ALA A 170 9.88 3.34 -7.68
C ALA A 170 10.97 2.46 -7.02
N GLN A 171 11.10 2.57 -5.69
CA GLN A 171 12.20 1.97 -4.92
C GLN A 171 12.46 0.51 -5.28
N GLU A 172 11.41 -0.31 -5.32
CA GLU A 172 11.52 -1.75 -5.53
C GLU A 172 12.01 -2.11 -6.95
N LEU A 173 11.61 -1.34 -7.97
CA LEU A 173 12.10 -1.55 -9.34
C LEU A 173 13.57 -1.11 -9.49
N ARG A 174 13.97 -0.02 -8.83
CA ARG A 174 15.38 0.41 -8.81
C ARG A 174 16.26 -0.60 -8.06
N VAL A 175 15.75 -1.15 -6.97
CA VAL A 175 16.40 -2.26 -6.24
C VAL A 175 16.50 -3.51 -7.12
N LEU A 176 15.45 -3.85 -7.86
CA LEU A 176 15.48 -4.96 -8.82
C LEU A 176 16.57 -4.75 -9.89
N ALA A 177 16.65 -3.57 -10.50
CA ALA A 177 17.68 -3.22 -11.48
C ALA A 177 19.11 -3.34 -10.89
N ALA A 178 19.29 -2.90 -9.65
CA ALA A 178 20.57 -2.98 -8.94
C ALA A 178 20.97 -4.42 -8.60
N LEU A 179 19.99 -5.26 -8.23
CA LEU A 179 20.20 -6.66 -7.87
C LEU A 179 20.47 -7.54 -9.09
N SER A 180 19.68 -7.36 -10.17
CA SER A 180 19.81 -8.13 -11.41
C SER A 180 21.04 -7.72 -12.20
N GLY A 181 21.45 -6.45 -12.10
CA GLY A 181 22.50 -5.89 -12.94
C GLY A 181 22.12 -5.89 -14.42
N ASP A 182 20.82 -5.88 -14.73
CA ASP A 182 20.30 -5.86 -16.10
C ASP A 182 20.66 -4.55 -16.81
N PRO A 183 21.44 -4.58 -17.91
CA PRO A 183 21.93 -3.36 -18.55
C PRO A 183 20.77 -2.50 -19.09
N THR A 184 19.76 -3.12 -19.70
CA THR A 184 18.58 -2.43 -20.22
C THR A 184 17.81 -1.71 -19.11
N MET A 185 17.54 -2.41 -18.01
CA MET A 185 16.80 -1.82 -16.89
C MET A 185 17.58 -0.70 -16.20
N ARG A 186 18.91 -0.86 -16.08
CA ARG A 186 19.80 0.17 -15.50
C ARG A 186 19.86 1.42 -16.37
N GLU A 187 20.00 1.23 -17.68
CA GLU A 187 20.00 2.33 -18.65
C GLU A 187 18.66 3.08 -18.61
N ALA A 188 17.54 2.36 -18.55
CA ALA A 188 16.22 2.96 -18.45
C ALA A 188 16.10 3.90 -17.24
N PHE A 189 16.62 3.50 -16.06
CA PHE A 189 16.63 4.38 -14.90
C PHE A 189 17.65 5.53 -14.97
N ALA A 190 18.74 5.37 -15.71
CA ALA A 190 19.76 6.41 -15.89
C ALA A 190 19.30 7.51 -16.87
N THR A 191 18.45 7.16 -17.84
CA THR A 191 17.91 8.07 -18.86
C THR A 191 16.48 8.54 -18.56
N ASP A 192 15.94 8.19 -17.39
CA ASP A 192 14.55 8.45 -16.99
C ASP A 192 13.52 7.91 -18.00
N ALA A 193 13.85 6.80 -18.66
CA ALA A 193 12.97 6.13 -19.60
C ALA A 193 11.79 5.46 -18.88
N ASP A 194 10.65 5.37 -19.55
CA ASP A 194 9.46 4.75 -18.99
C ASP A 194 9.53 3.22 -19.07
N LEU A 195 9.99 2.58 -17.99
CA LEU A 195 10.04 1.12 -17.87
C LEU A 195 8.67 0.45 -18.09
N HIS A 196 7.57 1.11 -17.75
CA HIS A 196 6.22 0.56 -17.94
C HIS A 196 5.85 0.54 -19.42
N GLN A 197 6.18 1.61 -20.15
CA GLN A 197 5.99 1.67 -21.59
C GLN A 197 6.89 0.67 -22.32
N MET A 198 8.15 0.55 -21.93
CA MET A 198 9.09 -0.41 -22.52
C MET A 198 8.58 -1.86 -22.40
N THR A 199 8.00 -2.23 -21.25
CA THR A 199 7.38 -3.56 -21.06
C THR A 199 6.12 -3.71 -21.92
N ALA A 200 5.32 -2.65 -22.01
CA ALA A 200 4.08 -2.62 -22.78
C ALA A 200 4.37 -2.85 -24.28
N ASP A 201 5.34 -2.13 -24.83
CA ASP A 201 5.79 -2.23 -26.22
C ASP A 201 6.33 -3.63 -26.55
N ALA A 202 7.17 -4.18 -25.66
CA ALA A 202 7.73 -5.52 -25.82
C ALA A 202 6.66 -6.63 -25.84
N SER A 203 5.47 -6.34 -25.30
CA SER A 203 4.39 -7.31 -25.11
C SER A 203 3.16 -7.04 -26.00
N GLY A 204 3.16 -5.93 -26.74
CA GLY A 204 2.02 -5.47 -27.55
C GLY A 204 0.77 -5.19 -26.73
N VAL A 205 0.92 -4.58 -25.55
CA VAL A 205 -0.19 -4.21 -24.65
C VAL A 205 -0.16 -2.73 -24.31
N ASP A 206 -1.25 -2.22 -23.73
CA ASP A 206 -1.29 -0.85 -23.24
C ASP A 206 -0.36 -0.62 -22.03
N ARG A 207 0.13 0.60 -21.89
CA ARG A 207 0.97 1.05 -20.76
C ARG A 207 0.39 0.69 -19.40
N LYS A 208 -0.93 0.78 -19.23
CA LYS A 208 -1.62 0.43 -17.98
C LYS A 208 -1.42 -1.04 -17.61
N ILE A 209 -1.47 -1.93 -18.60
CA ILE A 209 -1.22 -3.38 -18.43
C ILE A 209 0.27 -3.60 -18.15
N GLY A 210 1.17 -2.96 -18.92
CA GLY A 210 2.62 -3.03 -18.68
C GLY A 210 3.02 -2.59 -17.26
N LYS A 211 2.42 -1.50 -16.76
CA LYS A 211 2.58 -1.03 -15.37
C LYS A 211 2.15 -2.08 -14.37
N MET A 212 0.93 -2.61 -14.53
CA MET A 212 0.37 -3.63 -13.64
C MET A 212 1.27 -4.87 -13.59
N VAL A 213 1.77 -5.36 -14.74
CA VAL A 213 2.64 -6.53 -14.78
C VAL A 213 4.01 -6.27 -14.16
N ASN A 214 4.63 -5.11 -14.39
CA ASN A 214 5.90 -4.76 -13.75
C ASN A 214 5.78 -4.84 -12.22
N PHE A 215 4.73 -4.26 -11.64
CA PHE A 215 4.49 -4.35 -10.21
C PHE A 215 4.19 -5.78 -9.78
N ALA A 216 3.29 -6.47 -10.47
CA ALA A 216 2.90 -7.83 -10.10
C ALA A 216 4.08 -8.82 -10.17
N TYR A 217 4.99 -8.67 -11.14
CA TYR A 217 6.22 -9.45 -11.25
C TYR A 217 7.16 -9.20 -10.07
N VAL A 218 7.40 -7.93 -9.70
CA VAL A 218 8.17 -7.56 -8.50
C VAL A 218 7.58 -8.20 -7.25
N TYR A 219 6.25 -8.21 -7.13
CA TYR A 219 5.54 -8.84 -6.02
C TYR A 219 5.48 -10.37 -6.07
N GLY A 220 6.07 -11.01 -7.09
CA GLY A 220 6.08 -12.46 -7.25
C GLY A 220 4.71 -13.05 -7.58
N SER A 221 3.81 -12.26 -8.18
CA SER A 221 2.49 -12.71 -8.59
C SER A 221 2.58 -13.62 -9.82
N GLY A 222 1.90 -14.76 -9.77
CA GLY A 222 1.81 -15.65 -10.91
C GLY A 222 0.86 -15.13 -12.00
N PRO A 223 0.88 -15.72 -13.21
CA PRO A 223 0.07 -15.27 -14.36
C PRO A 223 -1.45 -15.25 -14.09
N ARG A 224 -1.96 -16.13 -13.21
CA ARG A 224 -3.38 -16.15 -12.83
C ARG A 224 -3.78 -14.92 -12.01
N ASN A 225 -2.97 -14.55 -11.02
CA ASN A 225 -3.23 -13.36 -10.20
C ASN A 225 -3.10 -12.08 -11.02
N ILE A 226 -2.11 -12.04 -11.92
CA ILE A 226 -1.93 -10.94 -12.88
C ILE A 226 -3.15 -10.80 -13.79
N ALA A 227 -3.66 -11.92 -14.30
CA ALA A 227 -4.86 -11.94 -15.13
C ALA A 227 -6.09 -11.36 -14.40
N GLU A 228 -6.32 -11.82 -13.17
CA GLU A 228 -7.42 -11.35 -12.32
C GLU A 228 -7.31 -9.85 -12.00
N GLN A 229 -6.14 -9.40 -11.53
CA GLN A 229 -5.91 -7.99 -11.20
C GLN A 229 -5.98 -7.07 -12.42
N GLY A 230 -5.52 -7.57 -13.57
CA GLY A 230 -5.49 -6.82 -14.82
C GLY A 230 -6.82 -6.80 -15.57
N GLY A 231 -7.78 -7.65 -15.20
CA GLY A 231 -8.97 -7.88 -16.03
C GLY A 231 -8.61 -8.44 -17.42
N ILE A 232 -7.53 -9.22 -17.51
CA ILE A 232 -7.01 -9.80 -18.77
C ILE A 232 -7.04 -11.32 -18.72
N THR A 233 -6.88 -11.98 -19.87
CA THR A 233 -6.78 -13.44 -19.88
C THR A 233 -5.44 -13.92 -19.35
N VAL A 234 -5.39 -15.14 -18.82
CA VAL A 234 -4.13 -15.79 -18.38
C VAL A 234 -3.11 -15.89 -19.52
N ALA A 235 -3.58 -16.05 -20.77
CA ALA A 235 -2.71 -16.06 -21.94
C ALA A 235 -2.03 -14.71 -22.18
N VAL A 236 -2.78 -13.60 -22.05
CA VAL A 236 -2.22 -12.24 -22.13
C VAL A 236 -1.22 -12.02 -20.99
N ALA A 237 -1.58 -12.39 -19.75
CA ALA A 237 -0.68 -12.26 -18.59
C ALA A 237 0.65 -12.99 -18.80
N LYS A 238 0.63 -14.23 -19.31
CA LYS A 238 1.85 -14.98 -19.64
C LYS A 238 2.70 -14.26 -20.69
N ARG A 239 2.09 -13.82 -21.78
CA ARG A 239 2.80 -13.10 -22.85
C ARG A 239 3.48 -11.83 -22.35
N VAL A 240 2.86 -11.07 -21.45
CA VAL A 240 3.49 -9.86 -20.88
C VAL A 240 4.65 -10.21 -19.95
N ILE A 241 4.54 -11.28 -19.17
CA ILE A 241 5.66 -11.77 -18.35
C ILE A 241 6.82 -12.21 -19.25
N GLU A 242 6.53 -12.94 -20.32
CA GLU A 242 7.55 -13.38 -21.30
C GLU A 242 8.21 -12.18 -22.00
N GLY A 243 7.43 -11.17 -22.39
CA GLY A 243 7.95 -9.92 -22.96
C GLY A 243 8.84 -9.15 -21.98
N PHE A 244 8.43 -9.08 -20.70
CA PHE A 244 9.24 -8.49 -19.63
C PHE A 244 10.57 -9.24 -19.44
N GLU A 245 10.53 -10.56 -19.36
CA GLU A 245 11.74 -11.39 -19.19
C GLU A 245 12.65 -11.33 -20.42
N ALA A 246 12.10 -11.25 -21.63
CA ALA A 246 12.87 -11.08 -22.86
C ALA A 246 13.54 -9.70 -22.91
N ARG A 247 12.88 -8.65 -22.40
CA ARG A 247 13.44 -7.30 -22.34
C ARG A 247 14.53 -7.17 -21.27
N TYR A 248 14.36 -7.85 -20.14
CA TYR A 248 15.24 -7.80 -18.97
C TYR A 248 15.79 -9.20 -18.60
N PRO A 249 16.63 -9.81 -19.45
CA PRO A 249 17.05 -11.20 -19.28
C PRO A 249 17.76 -11.48 -17.95
N ARG A 250 18.54 -10.51 -17.42
CA ARG A 250 19.25 -10.72 -16.14
C ARG A 250 18.32 -10.73 -14.93
N VAL A 251 17.11 -10.17 -15.07
CA VAL A 251 16.07 -10.28 -14.03
C VAL A 251 15.59 -11.73 -13.92
N LYS A 252 15.37 -12.40 -15.07
CA LYS A 252 15.01 -13.82 -15.12
C LYS A 252 16.10 -14.68 -14.52
N ASP A 253 17.35 -14.45 -14.91
CA ASP A 253 18.51 -15.21 -14.39
C ASP A 253 18.61 -15.09 -12.86
N LEU A 254 18.43 -13.88 -12.32
CA LEU A 254 18.38 -13.65 -10.89
C LEU A 254 17.24 -14.43 -10.23
N SER A 255 16.03 -14.41 -10.82
CA SER A 255 14.88 -15.16 -10.33
C SER A 255 15.19 -16.66 -10.23
N VAL A 256 15.70 -17.25 -11.32
CA VAL A 256 16.04 -18.67 -11.40
C VAL A 256 17.10 -19.03 -10.35
N LYS A 257 18.14 -18.21 -10.22
CA LYS A 257 19.21 -18.40 -9.22
C LYS A 257 18.65 -18.41 -7.79
N LEU A 258 17.83 -17.43 -7.43
CA LEU A 258 17.25 -17.32 -6.09
C LEU A 258 16.28 -18.46 -5.78
N GLN A 259 15.50 -18.89 -6.77
CA GLN A 259 14.64 -20.07 -6.63
C GLN A 259 15.45 -21.35 -6.39
N ALA A 260 16.57 -21.53 -7.10
CA ALA A 260 17.45 -22.68 -6.90
C ALA A 260 18.08 -22.66 -5.50
N GLU A 261 18.58 -21.51 -5.05
CA GLU A 261 19.12 -21.32 -3.69
C GLU A 261 18.07 -21.64 -2.61
N ALA A 262 16.84 -21.14 -2.78
CA ALA A 262 15.74 -21.41 -1.87
C ALA A 262 15.37 -22.90 -1.82
N ARG A 263 15.29 -23.59 -2.97
CA ARG A 263 15.01 -25.04 -3.02
C ARG A 263 16.09 -25.86 -2.33
N GLN A 264 17.36 -25.49 -2.54
CA GLN A 264 18.49 -26.22 -1.95
C GLN A 264 18.61 -25.97 -0.44
N THR A 265 18.54 -24.72 -0.01
CA THR A 265 18.93 -24.31 1.35
C THR A 265 17.75 -23.96 2.27
N GLY A 266 16.54 -23.79 1.72
CA GLY A 266 15.38 -23.28 2.47
C GLY A 266 15.49 -21.80 2.86
N ARG A 267 16.42 -21.06 2.25
CA ARG A 267 16.65 -19.64 2.53
C ARG A 267 17.30 -18.92 1.36
N ILE A 268 17.34 -17.60 1.44
CA ILE A 268 18.17 -16.74 0.59
C ILE A 268 18.94 -15.73 1.45
N ILE A 269 20.04 -15.19 0.94
CA ILE A 269 20.85 -14.18 1.64
C ILE A 269 20.86 -12.86 0.87
N THR A 270 20.37 -11.79 1.50
CA THR A 270 20.36 -10.44 0.92
C THR A 270 21.77 -9.85 0.81
N PRO A 271 21.98 -8.78 0.01
CA PRO A 271 23.27 -8.09 -0.09
C PRO A 271 23.84 -7.57 1.23
N THR A 272 23.00 -7.29 2.22
CA THR A 272 23.40 -6.84 3.56
C THR A 272 23.72 -7.99 4.51
N GLY A 273 23.63 -9.25 4.05
CA GLY A 273 23.90 -10.46 4.83
C GLY A 273 22.69 -11.00 5.59
N ARG A 274 21.51 -10.38 5.48
CA ARG A 274 20.28 -10.90 6.10
C ARG A 274 19.89 -12.25 5.47
N ARG A 275 19.64 -13.24 6.33
CA ARG A 275 19.12 -14.56 5.95
C ARG A 275 17.60 -14.54 6.00
N LEU A 276 16.93 -14.86 4.90
CA LEU A 276 15.48 -14.91 4.79
C LEU A 276 15.03 -16.36 4.61
N PRO A 277 14.18 -16.91 5.49
CA PRO A 277 13.62 -18.25 5.28
C PRO A 277 12.63 -18.24 4.11
N VAL A 278 12.81 -19.17 3.18
CA VAL A 278 11.93 -19.35 2.01
C VAL A 278 11.53 -20.82 1.98
N ASP A 279 10.22 -21.08 2.04
CA ASP A 279 9.74 -22.46 1.97
C ASP A 279 10.08 -23.05 0.59
N ARG A 280 10.58 -24.28 0.57
CA ARG A 280 11.11 -24.90 -0.66
C ARG A 280 10.03 -25.08 -1.74
N ASP A 281 8.81 -25.34 -1.33
CA ASP A 281 7.60 -25.42 -2.16
C ASP A 281 7.15 -24.05 -2.69
N ARG A 282 7.59 -22.96 -2.04
CA ARG A 282 7.32 -21.57 -2.44
C ARG A 282 8.57 -20.83 -2.92
N ALA A 283 9.53 -21.55 -3.50
CA ALA A 283 10.77 -20.97 -4.00
C ALA A 283 10.55 -19.79 -4.96
N TYR A 284 9.46 -19.79 -5.74
CA TYR A 284 9.07 -18.69 -6.63
C TYR A 284 8.96 -17.31 -5.92
N SER A 285 8.72 -17.30 -4.60
CA SER A 285 8.65 -16.07 -3.80
C SER A 285 10.02 -15.45 -3.47
N ALA A 286 11.13 -16.16 -3.75
CA ALA A 286 12.47 -15.76 -3.36
C ALA A 286 12.89 -14.40 -3.96
N LEU A 287 12.54 -14.14 -5.23
CA LEU A 287 12.83 -12.85 -5.86
C LEU A 287 12.12 -11.70 -5.14
N ASN A 288 10.82 -11.84 -4.89
CA ASN A 288 10.03 -10.85 -4.15
C ASN A 288 10.61 -10.62 -2.74
N TYR A 289 10.99 -11.69 -2.04
CA TYR A 289 11.59 -11.57 -0.71
C TYR A 289 12.92 -10.80 -0.75
N MET A 290 13.76 -11.07 -1.74
CA MET A 290 15.01 -10.36 -1.97
C MET A 290 14.77 -8.86 -2.21
N ILE A 291 13.84 -8.51 -3.09
CA ILE A 291 13.53 -7.11 -3.43
C ILE A 291 12.98 -6.38 -2.21
N GLN A 292 11.94 -6.92 -1.56
CA GLN A 292 11.31 -6.25 -0.42
C GLN A 292 12.27 -6.06 0.75
N SER A 293 13.06 -7.10 1.08
CA SER A 293 14.00 -7.00 2.19
C SER A 293 15.14 -6.03 1.89
N THR A 294 15.63 -5.99 0.64
CA THR A 294 16.69 -5.05 0.24
C THR A 294 16.17 -3.62 0.21
N SER A 295 14.94 -3.41 -0.26
CA SER A 295 14.26 -2.09 -0.25
C SER A 295 14.07 -1.58 1.18
N ARG A 296 13.66 -2.45 2.11
CA ARG A 296 13.64 -2.13 3.54
C ARG A 296 15.01 -1.70 4.06
N ASP A 297 16.08 -2.38 3.66
CA ASP A 297 17.42 -2.03 4.12
C ASP A 297 17.90 -0.68 3.55
N VAL A 298 17.48 -0.32 2.33
CA VAL A 298 17.66 1.02 1.75
C VAL A 298 16.94 2.07 2.60
N THR A 299 15.65 1.88 2.88
CA THR A 299 14.87 2.81 3.71
C THR A 299 15.50 2.96 5.11
N CYS A 300 15.89 1.87 5.75
CA CYS A 300 16.55 1.93 7.05
C CYS A 300 17.91 2.63 7.02
N ARG A 301 18.68 2.50 5.92
CA ARG A 301 19.93 3.27 5.76
C ARG A 301 19.64 4.77 5.67
N GLY A 302 18.59 5.18 4.96
CA GLY A 302 18.12 6.56 4.93
C GLY A 302 17.74 7.07 6.33
N LEU A 303 16.98 6.28 7.09
CA LEU A 303 16.60 6.62 8.47
C LEU A 303 17.81 6.79 9.41
N ILE A 304 18.85 5.95 9.29
CA ILE A 304 20.08 6.10 10.07
C ILE A 304 20.79 7.41 9.71
N ARG A 305 20.92 7.74 8.42
CA ARG A 305 21.53 9.01 7.99
C ARG A 305 20.76 10.23 8.48
N LEU A 306 19.43 10.16 8.49
CA LEU A 306 18.57 11.20 9.06
C LEU A 306 18.80 11.33 10.57
N HIS A 307 18.94 10.22 11.28
CA HIS A 307 19.26 10.23 12.70
C HIS A 307 20.62 10.90 12.97
N ASP A 308 21.67 10.47 12.27
CA ASP A 308 23.03 10.99 12.40
C ASP A 308 23.11 12.49 12.05
N ALA A 309 22.27 12.96 11.13
CA ALA A 309 22.13 14.37 10.76
C ALA A 309 21.24 15.19 11.71
N GLY A 310 20.73 14.59 12.79
CA GLY A 310 19.93 15.28 13.81
C GLY A 310 18.44 15.46 13.48
N PHE A 311 17.91 14.79 12.45
CA PHE A 311 16.50 14.95 12.05
C PHE A 311 15.50 14.21 12.94
N THR A 312 15.95 13.37 13.86
CA THR A 312 15.07 12.51 14.69
C THR A 312 13.90 13.24 15.38
N PRO A 313 14.05 14.46 15.93
CA PRO A 313 12.95 15.20 16.53
C PRO A 313 11.82 15.57 15.55
N TYR A 314 12.14 15.68 14.25
CA TYR A 314 11.20 16.05 13.19
C TYR A 314 10.48 14.84 12.59
N LEU A 315 11.05 13.63 12.68
CA LEU A 315 10.47 12.44 12.07
C LEU A 315 9.21 11.96 12.81
N ARG A 316 8.14 11.67 12.06
CA ARG A 316 6.86 11.18 12.61
C ARG A 316 6.66 9.71 12.30
N LEU A 317 6.69 9.31 11.02
CA LEU A 317 6.41 7.94 10.60
C LEU A 317 7.27 7.51 9.39
N PRO A 318 7.78 6.27 9.37
CA PRO A 318 8.27 5.62 8.16
C PRO A 318 7.17 4.74 7.55
N VAL A 319 6.50 5.19 6.50
CA VAL A 319 5.36 4.49 5.89
C VAL A 319 5.80 3.81 4.60
N HIS A 320 6.03 2.49 4.65
CA HIS A 320 6.63 1.74 3.53
C HIS A 320 8.02 2.31 3.16
N ASP A 321 8.12 3.00 2.03
CA ASP A 321 9.28 3.71 1.52
C ASP A 321 9.23 5.24 1.75
N GLU A 322 8.11 5.75 2.26
CA GLU A 322 7.89 7.16 2.63
C GLU A 322 8.43 7.47 4.04
N VAL A 323 8.95 8.70 4.22
CA VAL A 323 9.22 9.29 5.54
C VAL A 323 8.40 10.57 5.70
N VAL A 324 7.49 10.55 6.67
CA VAL A 324 6.70 11.72 7.09
C VAL A 324 7.42 12.43 8.22
N ALA A 325 7.63 13.74 8.08
CA ALA A 325 8.24 14.59 9.09
C ALA A 325 7.45 15.88 9.30
N SER A 326 7.52 16.42 10.52
CA SER A 326 7.10 17.77 10.85
C SER A 326 8.35 18.62 11.02
N VAL A 327 8.50 19.68 10.23
CA VAL A 327 9.70 20.55 10.21
C VAL A 327 9.29 22.03 10.37
N PRO A 328 10.17 22.92 10.88
CA PRO A 328 9.85 24.34 11.02
C PRO A 328 9.35 24.94 9.72
N ILE A 329 8.24 25.69 9.77
CA ILE A 329 7.57 26.22 8.58
C ILE A 329 8.49 27.10 7.73
N THR A 330 9.36 27.88 8.37
CA THR A 330 10.37 28.74 7.72
C THR A 330 11.49 27.96 7.03
N LYS A 331 11.53 26.64 7.21
CA LYS A 331 12.54 25.72 6.64
C LYS A 331 11.90 24.58 5.86
N ALA A 332 10.61 24.67 5.49
CA ALA A 332 9.86 23.60 4.82
C ALA A 332 10.60 23.02 3.59
N GLU A 333 10.86 23.85 2.59
CA GLU A 333 11.54 23.48 1.34
C GLU A 333 12.98 22.99 1.55
N TRP A 334 13.67 23.54 2.53
CA TRP A 334 15.03 23.09 2.88
C TRP A 334 14.97 21.72 3.56
N GLY A 335 14.06 21.54 4.52
CA GLY A 335 13.90 20.32 5.29
C GLY A 335 13.49 19.15 4.40
N ALA A 336 12.53 19.36 3.50
CA ALA A 336 12.11 18.35 2.53
C ALA A 336 13.28 17.92 1.61
N ARG A 337 14.01 18.89 1.03
CA ARG A 337 15.18 18.61 0.19
C ARG A 337 16.33 17.94 0.93
N GLU A 338 16.59 18.33 2.17
CA GLU A 338 17.67 17.74 2.96
C GLU A 338 17.34 16.32 3.40
N ILE A 339 16.09 16.05 3.77
CA ILE A 339 15.60 14.69 4.05
C ILE A 339 15.76 13.82 2.79
N ALA A 340 15.30 14.29 1.64
CA ALA A 340 15.49 13.64 0.34
C ALA A 340 16.96 13.34 0.03
N ARG A 341 17.85 14.33 0.22
CA ARG A 341 19.29 14.19 0.01
C ARG A 341 19.93 13.13 0.92
N LEU A 342 19.47 13.01 2.17
CA LEU A 342 19.99 12.04 3.12
C LEU A 342 19.48 10.61 2.84
N MET A 343 18.23 10.51 2.37
CA MET A 343 17.59 9.24 2.00
C MET A 343 18.16 8.66 0.70
N ARG A 344 18.37 9.47 -0.34
CA ARG A 344 18.89 8.98 -1.63
C ARG A 344 20.21 8.21 -1.48
N MET A 345 20.39 7.19 -2.30
CA MET A 345 21.66 6.47 -2.36
C MET A 345 21.92 5.83 -3.72
N ASN A 346 23.19 5.71 -4.08
CA ASN A 346 23.59 4.83 -5.17
C ASN A 346 23.72 3.41 -4.61
N PHE A 347 22.97 2.47 -5.19
CA PHE A 347 23.01 1.06 -4.83
C PHE A 347 23.44 0.24 -6.04
N ARG A 348 24.65 -0.32 -5.99
CA ARG A 348 25.24 -1.14 -7.08
C ARG A 348 25.23 -0.43 -8.45
N GLY A 349 25.41 0.89 -8.46
CA GLY A 349 25.43 1.71 -9.67
C GLY A 349 24.04 2.05 -10.22
N VAL A 350 22.98 1.92 -9.43
CA VAL A 350 21.65 2.48 -9.70
C VAL A 350 21.33 3.51 -8.63
N ASP A 351 20.95 4.72 -9.04
CA ASP A 351 20.50 5.74 -8.10
C ASP A 351 19.08 5.42 -7.63
N ILE A 352 18.92 5.30 -6.32
CA ILE A 352 17.62 5.21 -5.66
C ILE A 352 17.26 6.62 -5.21
N ASP A 353 16.51 7.31 -6.06
CA ASP A 353 16.13 8.71 -5.90
C ASP A 353 14.85 8.87 -5.09
N THR A 354 14.59 10.09 -4.62
CA THR A 354 13.46 10.43 -3.76
C THR A 354 12.65 11.59 -4.32
N ASP A 355 11.39 11.69 -3.92
CA ASP A 355 10.49 12.78 -4.26
C ASP A 355 10.05 13.54 -3.00
N PRO A 356 10.59 14.76 -2.76
CA PRO A 356 10.21 15.56 -1.61
C PRO A 356 8.96 16.42 -1.89
N GLU A 357 8.00 16.39 -0.99
CA GLU A 357 6.78 17.18 -1.07
C GLU A 357 6.48 17.91 0.25
N VAL A 358 6.06 19.18 0.15
CA VAL A 358 5.57 19.96 1.31
C VAL A 358 4.04 19.88 1.35
N TYR A 359 3.51 19.16 2.33
CA TYR A 359 2.07 18.92 2.45
C TYR A 359 1.33 20.09 3.08
N GLY A 360 1.95 20.79 4.02
CA GLY A 360 1.32 21.89 4.75
C GLY A 360 0.89 21.49 6.16
N PRO A 361 -0.25 21.97 6.67
CA PRO A 361 -0.57 21.87 8.10
C PRO A 361 -0.94 20.45 8.57
N SER A 362 -1.28 19.54 7.65
CA SER A 362 -1.58 18.15 7.99
C SER A 362 -1.04 17.17 6.97
N TRP A 363 -0.95 15.90 7.37
CA TRP A 363 -0.57 14.82 6.45
C TRP A 363 -1.59 14.65 5.30
N GLY A 364 -2.89 14.77 5.60
CA GLY A 364 -3.94 14.73 4.58
C GLY A 364 -3.86 15.79 3.47
N HIS A 365 -3.24 16.96 3.69
CA HIS A 365 -3.19 18.03 2.68
C HIS A 365 -2.38 17.64 1.43
N GLY A 366 -1.41 16.73 1.56
CA GLY A 366 -0.69 16.19 0.40
C GLY A 366 -1.61 15.43 -0.57
N TYR A 367 -2.70 14.86 -0.07
CA TYR A 367 -3.63 14.03 -0.83
C TYR A 367 -4.85 14.81 -1.33
N MET A 368 -5.02 16.08 -0.95
CA MET A 368 -6.09 16.95 -1.46
C MET A 368 -5.75 17.60 -2.79
N LYS A 369 -4.46 17.64 -3.16
CA LYS A 369 -3.94 18.34 -4.35
C LYS A 369 -3.86 17.44 -5.59
N GLY A 370 -4.31 16.18 -5.48
CA GLY A 370 -4.18 15.14 -6.51
C GLY A 370 -5.48 14.81 -7.22
#